data_AF-A0A438F5I2-F1
#
_entry.id   AF-A0A438F5I2-F1
#
_cell.length_a   1.000
_cell.length_b   1.000
_cell.length_c   1.000
_cell.angle_alpha   90.00
_cell.angle_beta   90.00
_cell.angle_gamma   90.00
#
_symmetry.space_group_name_H-M   'P 1'
#
loop_
_entity.id
_entity.type
_entity.pdbx_description
1 polymer ?
#
loop_
_entity_poly.entity_id
_entity_poly.type
_entity_poly.pdbx_seq_one_letter_code
_entity_poly.pdbx_strand_id
1 'polypeptide(L)'
;MTVVEADGHFVEPFVIKKNLFIFSGETYSVLVKADQDPSRNYWVTTSVVSRNNIVTPPGLAIFNYYPNHPNKSPPTVPPAGPLWNDVVSRLNQSRAIKAHHDYVVPPPLTSDRVSVWAFHCHIESHFYMGMGVVFEEGVEGVGKLSSSIMGCGKAKGLGGRP
;
A
#
# COMPACT_ATOMS: atom_id res chain seq x y z
N MET A 1 4.09 3.34 -16.02
CA MET A 1 3.29 2.10 -15.87
C MET A 1 1.86 2.49 -15.47
N THR A 2 0.88 1.66 -15.77
CA THR A 2 -0.53 1.90 -15.42
C THR A 2 -0.97 0.85 -14.42
N VAL A 3 -1.51 1.27 -13.26
CA VAL A 3 -2.09 0.36 -12.27
C VAL A 3 -3.53 0.06 -12.69
N VAL A 4 -3.92 -1.21 -12.65
CA VAL A 4 -5.26 -1.68 -13.02
C VAL A 4 -5.93 -2.52 -11.93
N GLU A 5 -5.16 -2.98 -10.95
CA GLU A 5 -5.65 -3.78 -9.83
C GLU A 5 -4.85 -3.45 -8.57
N ALA A 6 -5.52 -3.47 -7.42
CA ALA A 6 -4.92 -3.42 -6.09
C ALA A 6 -5.59 -4.47 -5.20
N ASP A 7 -4.81 -5.31 -4.53
CA ASP A 7 -5.26 -6.31 -3.56
C ASP A 7 -6.41 -7.22 -4.07
N GLY A 8 -6.27 -7.73 -5.30
CA GLY A 8 -7.25 -8.63 -5.89
C GLY A 8 -8.49 -7.95 -6.48
N HIS A 9 -8.57 -6.62 -6.44
CA HIS A 9 -9.72 -5.85 -6.90
C HIS A 9 -9.35 -4.88 -8.02
N PHE A 10 -10.19 -4.81 -9.05
CA PHE A 10 -10.00 -3.86 -10.14
C PHE A 10 -10.17 -2.41 -9.64
N VAL A 11 -9.24 -1.56 -10.07
CA VAL A 11 -9.25 -0.11 -9.78
C VAL A 11 -9.42 0.68 -11.06
N GLU A 12 -9.93 1.90 -10.95
CA GLU A 12 -9.89 2.87 -12.04
C GLU A 12 -8.44 3.02 -12.54
N PRO A 13 -8.15 2.77 -13.82
CA PRO A 13 -6.77 2.77 -14.30
C PRO A 13 -6.10 4.14 -14.10
N PHE A 14 -4.96 4.17 -13.40
CA PHE A 14 -4.18 5.39 -13.21
C PHE A 14 -2.70 5.19 -13.55
N VAL A 15 -2.09 6.24 -14.08
CA VAL A 15 -0.71 6.20 -14.58
C VAL A 15 0.27 6.63 -13.49
N ILE A 16 1.19 5.74 -13.15
CA ILE A 16 2.38 6.03 -12.34
C ILE A 16 3.54 6.42 -13.26
N LYS A 17 4.04 7.64 -13.06
CA LYS A 17 5.12 8.23 -13.88
C LYS A 17 6.53 7.84 -13.44
N LYS A 18 6.75 7.67 -12.13
CA LYS A 18 8.10 7.45 -11.57
C LYS A 18 8.19 6.17 -10.76
N ASN A 19 7.55 6.16 -9.59
CA ASN A 19 7.71 5.09 -8.60
C ASN A 19 6.33 4.57 -8.19
N LEU A 20 6.19 3.25 -8.13
CA LEU A 20 5.07 2.59 -7.47
C LEU A 20 5.53 2.28 -6.04
N PHE A 21 4.77 2.76 -5.05
CA PHE A 21 4.99 2.44 -3.65
C PHE A 21 4.18 1.18 -3.31
N ILE A 22 4.82 0.20 -2.69
CA ILE A 22 4.17 -1.05 -2.27
C ILE A 22 4.50 -1.24 -0.79
N PHE A 23 3.48 -1.37 0.05
CA PHE A 23 3.65 -1.67 1.46
C PHE A 23 3.51 -3.18 1.73
N SER A 24 3.92 -3.60 2.93
CA SER A 24 3.85 -5.01 3.32
C SER A 24 2.41 -5.52 3.26
N GLY A 25 2.18 -6.58 2.48
CA GLY A 25 0.87 -7.20 2.31
C GLY A 25 0.05 -6.64 1.13
N GLU A 26 0.48 -5.51 0.55
CA GLU A 26 -0.17 -4.98 -0.66
C GLU A 26 0.30 -5.72 -1.92
N THR A 27 -0.59 -5.84 -2.89
CA THR A 27 -0.35 -6.40 -4.21
C THR A 27 -0.96 -5.51 -5.28
N TYR A 28 -0.27 -5.36 -6.42
CA TYR A 28 -0.74 -4.53 -7.52
C TYR A 28 -0.52 -5.23 -8.86
N SER A 29 -1.50 -5.17 -9.75
CA SER A 29 -1.32 -5.52 -11.17
C SER A 29 -1.07 -4.25 -11.97
N VAL A 30 0.03 -4.24 -12.73
CA VAL A 30 0.45 -3.10 -13.53
C VAL A 30 0.68 -3.47 -14.99
N LEU A 31 0.23 -2.60 -15.87
CA LEU A 31 0.54 -2.64 -17.29
C LEU A 31 1.79 -1.80 -17.56
N VAL A 32 2.79 -2.45 -18.14
CA VAL A 32 4.02 -1.82 -18.61
C VAL A 32 4.01 -1.83 -20.13
N LYS A 33 4.08 -0.64 -20.73
CA LYS A 33 4.17 -0.51 -22.19
C LYS A 33 5.64 -0.58 -22.60
N ALA A 34 5.99 -1.60 -23.37
CA ALA A 34 7.35 -1.81 -23.88
C ALA A 34 7.55 -1.10 -25.23
N ASP A 35 7.44 0.23 -25.24
CA ASP A 35 7.50 1.08 -26.45
C ASP A 35 8.76 1.96 -26.53
N GLN A 36 9.75 1.68 -25.70
CA GLN A 36 11.03 2.38 -25.69
C GLN A 36 12.01 1.72 -26.69
N ASP A 37 13.16 2.36 -26.91
CA ASP A 37 14.23 1.85 -27.79
C ASP A 37 14.59 0.38 -27.49
N PRO A 38 14.29 -0.57 -28.41
CA PRO A 38 14.50 -1.98 -28.18
C PRO A 38 15.97 -2.40 -28.33
N SER A 39 16.89 -1.50 -28.71
CA SER A 39 18.33 -1.81 -28.87
C SER A 39 19.10 -1.86 -27.55
N ARG A 40 18.44 -1.57 -26.42
CA ARG A 40 19.05 -1.54 -25.10
C ARG A 40 18.20 -2.15 -24.01
N ASN A 41 18.86 -2.52 -22.92
CA ASN A 41 18.24 -2.94 -21.68
C ASN A 41 18.00 -1.73 -20.77
N TYR A 42 17.07 -1.87 -19.83
CA TYR A 42 16.65 -0.82 -18.90
C TYR A 42 16.81 -1.27 -17.45
N TRP A 43 17.13 -0.34 -16.56
CA TRP A 43 17.17 -0.62 -15.13
C TRP A 43 15.77 -0.67 -14.54
N VAL A 44 15.53 -1.66 -13.70
CA VAL A 44 14.43 -1.70 -12.73
C VAL A 44 15.06 -1.55 -11.35
N THR A 45 14.58 -0.59 -10.58
CA THR A 45 15.16 -0.24 -9.29
C THR A 45 14.12 -0.37 -8.19
N THR A 46 14.49 -1.06 -7.11
CA THR A 46 13.69 -1.16 -5.88
C THR A 46 14.42 -0.45 -4.75
N SER A 47 13.70 0.27 -3.89
CA SER A 47 14.29 1.03 -2.79
C SER A 47 13.42 0.94 -1.55
N VAL A 48 14.04 0.87 -0.38
CA VAL A 48 13.33 0.81 0.89
C VAL A 48 13.04 2.24 1.35
N VAL A 49 11.76 2.62 1.28
CA VAL A 49 11.30 3.92 1.78
C VAL A 49 11.41 3.93 3.31
N SER A 50 11.60 5.11 3.92
CA SER A 50 11.88 5.28 5.35
C SER A 50 13.28 4.82 5.83
N ARG A 51 14.16 4.34 4.95
CA ARG A 51 15.58 4.11 5.25
C ARG A 51 16.46 4.96 4.36
N ASN A 52 17.56 5.46 4.91
CA ASN A 52 18.53 6.25 4.15
C ASN A 52 19.17 5.35 3.06
N ASN A 53 19.17 5.82 1.82
CA ASN A 53 19.71 5.11 0.66
C ASN A 53 21.23 4.92 0.68
N ILE A 54 21.95 5.65 1.55
CA ILE A 54 23.37 5.44 1.84
C ILE A 54 23.57 4.15 2.65
N VAL A 55 22.66 3.85 3.57
CA VAL A 55 22.74 2.69 4.48
C VAL A 55 22.09 1.46 3.84
N THR A 56 21.01 1.66 3.09
CA THR A 56 20.29 0.59 2.39
C THR A 56 20.33 0.87 0.89
N PRO A 57 21.29 0.27 0.15
CA PRO A 57 21.39 0.50 -1.28
C PRO A 57 20.16 -0.05 -2.03
N PRO A 58 19.82 0.52 -3.20
CA PRO A 58 18.70 0.05 -3.99
C PRO A 58 18.96 -1.36 -4.56
N GLY A 59 17.91 -2.16 -4.65
CA GLY A 59 17.92 -3.40 -5.42
C GLY A 59 17.86 -3.08 -6.92
N LEU A 60 18.63 -3.82 -7.72
CA LEU A 60 18.71 -3.62 -9.16
C LEU A 60 18.25 -4.88 -9.90
N ALA A 61 17.48 -4.66 -10.96
CA ALA A 61 17.09 -5.68 -11.93
C ALA A 61 17.17 -5.10 -13.35
N ILE A 62 17.14 -5.97 -14.36
CA ILE A 62 17.23 -5.59 -15.77
C ILE A 62 15.91 -5.92 -16.46
N PHE A 63 15.30 -4.91 -17.08
CA PHE A 63 14.23 -5.08 -18.06
C PHE A 63 14.86 -5.21 -19.45
N ASN A 64 14.78 -6.41 -20.01
CA ASN A 64 15.46 -6.79 -21.25
C ASN A 64 14.49 -6.76 -22.44
N TYR A 65 14.90 -6.10 -23.53
CA TYR A 65 14.23 -6.19 -24.83
C TYR A 65 14.94 -7.22 -25.70
N TYR A 66 14.18 -8.14 -26.30
CA TYR A 66 14.70 -9.00 -27.37
C TYR A 66 15.07 -8.16 -28.61
N PRO A 67 16.21 -8.39 -29.29
CA PRO A 67 17.15 -9.51 -29.17
C PRO A 67 18.37 -9.25 -28.26
N ASN A 68 18.34 -8.24 -27.39
CA ASN A 68 19.47 -8.01 -26.48
C ASN A 68 19.68 -9.18 -25.52
N HIS A 69 20.93 -9.41 -25.15
CA HIS A 69 21.24 -10.42 -24.14
C HIS A 69 20.78 -9.98 -22.74
N PRO A 70 20.13 -10.83 -21.92
CA PRO A 70 19.65 -10.46 -20.58
C PRO A 70 20.75 -9.97 -19.63
N ASN A 71 21.97 -10.51 -19.76
CA ASN A 71 23.12 -10.11 -18.95
C ASN A 71 23.84 -8.83 -19.44
N LYS A 72 23.39 -8.23 -20.56
CA LYS A 72 23.95 -6.96 -21.04
C LYS A 72 23.46 -5.84 -20.11
N SER A 73 24.37 -5.19 -19.40
CA SER A 73 24.00 -4.07 -18.54
C SER A 73 23.33 -2.94 -19.34
N PRO A 74 22.27 -2.31 -18.82
CA PRO A 74 21.74 -1.07 -19.36
C PRO A 74 22.86 -0.01 -19.50
N PRO A 75 22.86 0.81 -20.57
CA PRO A 75 23.94 1.77 -20.85
C PRO A 75 23.91 3.02 -19.95
N THR A 76 22.89 3.20 -19.13
CA THR A 76 22.73 4.35 -18.24
C THR A 76 23.10 3.98 -16.81
N VAL A 77 23.29 4.99 -15.95
CA VAL A 77 23.30 4.75 -14.50
C VAL A 77 21.91 4.32 -14.01
N PRO A 78 21.81 3.47 -12.97
CA PRO A 78 20.53 3.18 -12.34
C PRO A 78 19.86 4.46 -11.86
N PRO A 79 18.55 4.64 -12.12
CA PRO A 79 17.83 5.81 -11.63
C PRO A 79 17.83 5.83 -10.10
N ALA A 80 17.94 7.03 -9.52
CA ALA A 80 17.78 7.18 -8.09
C ALA A 80 16.34 6.85 -7.68
N GLY A 81 16.18 6.07 -6.61
CA GLY A 81 14.89 5.81 -6.00
C GLY A 81 14.25 7.09 -5.42
N PRO A 82 12.98 7.03 -4.99
CA PRO A 82 12.35 8.14 -4.31
C PRO A 82 13.11 8.52 -3.04
N LEU A 83 13.00 9.79 -2.62
CA LEU A 83 13.50 10.19 -1.31
C LEU A 83 12.81 9.37 -0.23
N TRP A 84 13.57 8.94 0.78
CA TRP A 84 13.07 8.10 1.87
C TRP A 84 11.89 8.75 2.63
N ASN A 85 11.77 10.08 2.57
CA ASN A 85 10.74 10.89 3.19
C ASN A 85 9.76 11.55 2.18
N ASP A 86 9.62 11.03 0.95
CA ASP A 86 8.67 11.57 -0.04
C ASP A 86 7.21 11.24 0.34
N VAL A 87 6.65 11.99 1.29
CA VAL A 87 5.25 11.86 1.75
C VAL A 87 4.27 12.21 0.62
N VAL A 88 4.59 13.21 -0.19
CA VAL A 88 3.66 13.76 -1.18
C VAL A 88 3.38 12.75 -2.29
N SER A 89 4.40 12.10 -2.83
CA SER A 89 4.20 11.08 -3.88
C SER A 89 3.41 9.88 -3.37
N ARG A 90 3.62 9.47 -2.12
CA ARG A 90 2.87 8.37 -1.47
C ARG A 90 1.40 8.73 -1.28
N LEU A 91 1.12 9.93 -0.78
CA LEU A 91 -0.25 10.41 -0.60
C LEU A 91 -0.98 10.54 -1.95
N ASN A 92 -0.29 11.04 -2.97
CA ASN A 92 -0.86 11.17 -4.31
C ASN A 92 -1.19 9.80 -4.93
N GLN A 93 -0.35 8.79 -4.74
CA GLN A 93 -0.67 7.42 -5.15
C GLN A 93 -1.91 6.90 -4.42
N SER A 94 -1.96 7.03 -3.09
CA SER A 94 -3.11 6.57 -2.29
C SER A 94 -4.42 7.21 -2.74
N ARG A 95 -4.40 8.51 -3.08
CA ARG A 95 -5.58 9.23 -3.61
C ARG A 95 -5.98 8.84 -5.03
N ALA A 96 -5.07 8.22 -5.80
CA ALA A 96 -5.34 7.77 -7.15
C ALA A 96 -6.06 6.41 -7.18
N ILE A 97 -5.93 5.62 -6.10
CA ILE A 97 -6.60 4.32 -5.97
C ILE A 97 -8.09 4.56 -5.74
N LYS A 98 -8.90 4.16 -6.73
CA LYS A 98 -10.36 4.21 -6.68
C LYS A 98 -10.90 2.89 -7.17
N ALA A 99 -11.90 2.34 -6.50
CA ALA A 99 -12.57 1.12 -6.96
C ALA A 99 -13.12 1.33 -8.38
N HIS A 100 -12.92 0.34 -9.24
CA HIS A 100 -13.45 0.39 -10.59
C HIS A 100 -14.97 0.33 -10.57
N HIS A 101 -15.65 1.31 -11.18
CA HIS A 101 -17.11 1.41 -11.11
C HIS A 101 -17.86 0.17 -11.63
N ASP A 102 -17.34 -0.48 -12.67
CA ASP A 102 -17.94 -1.70 -13.24
C ASP A 102 -17.71 -2.99 -12.43
N TYR A 103 -16.84 -2.98 -11.41
CA TYR A 103 -16.44 -4.18 -10.64
C TYR A 103 -16.69 -4.04 -9.14
N VAL A 104 -17.65 -3.19 -8.75
CA VAL A 104 -18.01 -3.02 -7.34
C VAL A 104 -18.83 -4.22 -6.87
N VAL A 105 -18.26 -5.00 -5.96
CA VAL A 105 -19.00 -6.02 -5.20
C VAL A 105 -19.60 -5.32 -3.98
N PRO A 106 -20.94 -5.14 -3.91
CA PRO A 106 -21.55 -4.51 -2.75
C PRO A 106 -21.36 -5.41 -1.52
N PRO A 107 -21.10 -4.82 -0.34
CA PRO A 107 -21.11 -5.60 0.89
C PRO A 107 -22.52 -6.18 1.13
N PRO A 108 -22.63 -7.31 1.83
CA PRO A 108 -23.92 -7.81 2.30
C PRO A 108 -24.69 -6.73 3.08
N LEU A 109 -26.03 -6.70 2.95
CA LEU A 109 -26.88 -5.70 3.62
C LEU A 109 -26.93 -5.88 5.14
N THR A 110 -26.66 -7.09 5.61
CA THR A 110 -26.67 -7.47 7.02
C THR A 110 -25.45 -8.33 7.30
N SER A 111 -24.87 -8.19 8.49
CA SER A 111 -23.84 -9.10 8.93
C SER A 111 -24.43 -10.33 9.59
N ASP A 112 -23.98 -11.50 9.15
CA ASP A 112 -24.29 -12.78 9.79
C ASP A 112 -23.28 -13.14 10.90
N ARG A 113 -22.25 -12.30 11.10
CA ARG A 113 -21.15 -12.57 12.05
C ARG A 113 -20.65 -11.30 12.74
N VAL A 114 -20.51 -11.39 14.05
CA VAL A 114 -19.80 -10.36 14.82
C VAL A 114 -18.32 -10.41 14.46
N SER A 115 -17.72 -9.30 14.06
CA SER A 115 -16.29 -9.23 13.76
C SER A 115 -15.71 -7.88 14.12
N VAL A 116 -14.52 -7.92 14.73
CA VAL A 116 -13.73 -6.73 15.06
C VAL A 116 -12.40 -6.86 14.34
N TRP A 117 -12.15 -5.97 13.38
CA TRP A 117 -10.93 -5.95 12.58
C TRP A 117 -10.10 -4.73 12.96
N ALA A 118 -9.01 -4.96 13.68
CA ALA A 118 -8.04 -3.93 13.97
C ALA A 118 -7.04 -3.83 12.83
N PHE A 119 -7.07 -2.72 12.09
CA PHE A 119 -6.08 -2.41 11.07
C PHE A 119 -5.10 -1.38 11.61
N HIS A 120 -3.82 -1.71 11.51
CA HIS A 120 -2.73 -0.79 11.74
C HIS A 120 -1.72 -0.92 10.61
N CYS A 121 -1.12 0.18 10.19
CA CYS A 121 -0.02 0.11 9.22
C CYS A 121 1.25 -0.47 9.88
N HIS A 122 2.17 -1.01 9.07
CA HIS A 122 3.40 -1.70 9.51
C HIS A 122 4.50 -0.79 10.11
N ILE A 123 4.26 0.53 10.23
CA ILE A 123 5.20 1.47 10.85
C ILE A 123 4.75 1.71 12.28
N GLU A 124 5.52 1.18 13.22
CA GLU A 124 5.28 1.26 14.67
C GLU A 124 5.11 2.72 15.16
N SER A 125 5.73 3.70 14.49
CA SER A 125 5.56 5.12 14.83
C SER A 125 4.16 5.67 14.55
N HIS A 126 3.44 5.11 13.57
CA HIS A 126 2.07 5.54 13.25
C HIS A 126 1.05 4.98 14.24
N PHE A 127 1.32 3.81 14.82
CA PHE A 127 0.57 3.29 15.95
C PHE A 127 0.71 4.21 17.18
N TYR A 128 1.94 4.67 17.47
CA TYR A 128 2.18 5.68 18.52
C TYR A 128 1.55 7.05 18.22
N MET A 129 1.39 7.41 16.95
CA MET A 129 0.70 8.65 16.53
C MET A 129 -0.83 8.52 16.44
N GLY A 130 -1.40 7.37 16.86
CA GLY A 130 -2.85 7.19 16.96
C GLY A 130 -3.55 6.87 15.64
N MET A 131 -2.83 6.44 14.60
CA MET A 131 -3.40 6.07 13.30
C MET A 131 -3.76 4.57 13.23
N GLY A 132 -4.58 4.12 14.17
CA GLY A 132 -5.25 2.82 14.13
C GLY A 132 -6.70 2.98 13.71
N VAL A 133 -7.21 2.08 12.87
CA VAL A 133 -8.63 2.01 12.54
C VAL A 133 -9.15 0.65 12.98
N VAL A 134 -10.23 0.66 13.75
CA VAL A 134 -10.95 -0.56 14.11
C VAL A 134 -12.27 -0.52 13.37
N PHE A 135 -12.53 -1.52 12.53
CA PHE A 135 -13.84 -1.75 11.95
C PHE A 135 -14.57 -2.77 12.81
N GLU A 136 -15.73 -2.38 13.32
CA GLU A 136 -16.58 -3.23 14.14
C GLU A 136 -17.88 -3.47 13.38
N GLU A 137 -18.21 -4.74 13.18
CA GLU A 137 -19.41 -5.17 12.45
C GLU A 137 -20.21 -6.13 13.33
N GLY A 138 -21.54 -5.94 13.40
CA GLY A 138 -22.42 -6.80 14.19
C GLY A 138 -22.23 -6.69 15.70
N VAL A 139 -21.73 -5.56 16.21
CA VAL A 139 -21.39 -5.39 17.65
C VAL A 139 -22.59 -5.54 18.59
N GLU A 140 -23.80 -5.31 18.08
CA GLU A 140 -25.06 -5.58 18.79
C GLU A 140 -25.27 -7.07 19.10
N GLY A 141 -24.61 -7.96 18.36
CA GLY A 141 -24.55 -9.39 18.65
C GLY A 141 -23.54 -9.76 19.75
N VAL A 142 -22.73 -8.81 20.22
CA VAL A 142 -21.79 -9.01 21.33
C VAL A 142 -22.59 -9.01 22.64
N GLY A 143 -22.62 -10.15 23.33
CA GLY A 143 -23.17 -10.25 24.68
C GLY A 143 -22.44 -9.33 25.68
N LYS A 144 -22.89 -9.28 26.93
CA LYS A 144 -22.19 -8.50 27.97
C LYS A 144 -20.74 -8.98 28.13
N LEU A 145 -19.79 -8.16 27.69
CA LEU A 145 -18.37 -8.37 27.87
C LEU A 145 -18.02 -8.35 29.37
N SER A 146 -17.19 -9.29 29.83
CA SER A 146 -16.71 -9.32 31.20
C SER A 146 -15.93 -8.04 31.52
N SER A 147 -16.10 -7.51 32.74
CA SER A 147 -15.34 -6.34 33.18
C SER A 147 -13.83 -6.57 33.21
N SER A 148 -13.37 -7.82 33.22
CA SER A 148 -11.94 -8.19 33.18
C SER A 148 -11.25 -7.90 31.85
N ILE A 149 -11.96 -7.84 30.72
CA ILE A 149 -11.39 -7.57 29.39
C ILE A 149 -11.37 -6.08 29.01
N MET A 150 -12.08 -5.23 29.73
CA MET A 150 -12.12 -3.77 29.54
C MET A 150 -10.83 -3.05 30.01
N GLY A 151 -9.79 -3.79 30.38
CA GLY A 151 -8.57 -3.26 31.01
C GLY A 151 -7.67 -2.46 30.08
N CYS A 152 -7.72 -2.68 28.76
CA CYS A 152 -6.80 -2.03 27.82
C CYS A 152 -7.31 -0.71 27.23
N GLY A 153 -8.55 -0.30 27.57
CA GLY A 153 -9.24 0.83 26.92
C GLY A 153 -10.02 1.73 27.88
N LYS A 154 -9.59 1.90 29.15
CA LYS A 154 -10.13 2.96 30.04
C LYS A 154 -9.72 4.36 29.53
N ALA A 155 -10.21 4.76 28.36
CA ALA A 155 -10.48 6.16 28.08
C ALA A 155 -11.58 6.56 29.07
N LYS A 156 -11.16 7.17 30.18
CA LYS A 156 -12.05 7.76 31.19
C LYS A 156 -13.14 8.54 30.47
N GLY A 157 -14.38 8.20 30.76
CA GLY A 157 -15.55 8.99 30.37
C GLY A 157 -15.34 10.46 30.75
N LEU A 158 -15.24 11.30 29.73
CA LEU A 158 -15.73 12.67 29.80
C LEU A 158 -17.27 12.56 29.81
N GLY A 159 -17.82 12.29 30.99
CA GLY A 159 -19.25 12.16 31.20
C GLY A 159 -19.60 12.69 32.58
N GLY A 160 -19.97 13.97 32.63
CA GLY A 160 -20.90 14.50 33.63
C GLY A 160 -20.33 14.80 35.02
N ARG A 161 -20.21 16.10 35.30
CA ARG A 161 -20.35 16.68 36.65
C ARG A 161 -21.67 16.26 37.31
N PRO A 162 -21.75 16.24 38.65
CA PRO A 162 -22.19 17.43 39.39
C PRO A 162 -21.04 18.30 39.90
#